data_AF-A0A2V9DEU6-F1
#
_entry.id   AF-A0A2V9DEU6-F1
#
_cell.length_a   1.000
_cell.length_b   1.000
_cell.length_c   1.000
_cell.angle_alpha   90.00
_cell.angle_beta   90.00
_cell.angle_gamma   90.00
#
_symmetry.space_group_name_H-M   'P 1'
#
loop_
_entity.id
_entity.type
_entity.pdbx_description
1 polymer ?
#
loop_
_entity_poly.entity_id
_entity_poly.type
_entity_poly.pdbx_seq_one_letter_code
_entity_poly.pdbx_strand_id
1 'polypeptide(L)' 'MKDQLEALIGQMVDRGILFDEAVTEFEKKFIKRVLDRSKGNQSRAARVLGIHRNTLSRKIGLYKLENRPRRHP' A
#
# COMPACT_ATOMS: atom_id res chain seq x y z
N MET A 1 -5.08 13.14 13.35
CA MET A 1 -4.20 12.38 12.43
C MET A 1 -2.79 12.23 13.00
N LYS A 2 -2.09 13.32 13.38
CA LYS A 2 -0.75 13.22 13.97
C LYS A 2 -0.71 12.33 15.22
N ASP A 3 -1.63 12.54 16.15
CA ASP A 3 -1.69 11.78 17.41
C ASP A 3 -1.97 10.28 17.20
N GLN A 4 -2.79 9.94 16.20
CA GLN A 4 -3.09 8.55 15.85
C GLN A 4 -1.90 7.85 15.19
N LEU A 5 -1.11 8.59 14.40
CA LEU A 5 0.08 8.06 13.77
C LEU A 5 1.20 7.86 14.80
N GLU A 6 1.40 8.81 15.71
CA GLU A 6 2.36 8.68 16.81
C GLU A 6 2.01 7.51 17.73
N ALA A 7 0.74 7.35 18.09
CA ALA A 7 0.29 6.20 18.88
C ALA A 7 0.54 4.86 18.16
N LEU A 8 0.31 4.80 16.84
CA LEU A 8 0.60 3.61 16.04
C LEU A 8 2.11 3.33 16.00
N ILE A 9 2.95 4.34 15.77
CA ILE A 9 4.41 4.19 15.74
C ILE A 9 4.92 3.70 17.10
N GLY A 10 4.44 4.27 18.21
CA GLY A 10 4.77 3.80 19.56
C GLY A 10 4.48 2.31 19.73
N GLN A 11 3.26 1.87 19.36
CA GLN A 11 2.91 0.44 19.42
C GLN A 11 3.77 -0.45 18.52
N MET A 12 4.21 0.03 17.36
CA MET A 12 5.08 -0.73 16.47
C MET A 12 6.49 -0.91 17.07
N VAL A 13 7.02 0.15 17.67
CA VAL A 13 8.32 0.14 18.36
C VAL A 13 8.28 -0.75 19.59
N ASP A 14 7.24 -0.61 20.44
CA ASP A 14 7.06 -1.40 21.66
C ASP A 14 6.93 -2.91 21.38
N ARG A 15 6.39 -3.26 20.21
CA ARG A 15 6.27 -4.65 19.73
C ARG A 15 7.52 -5.17 19.02
N GLY A 16 8.56 -4.35 18.88
CA GLY A 16 9.81 -4.72 18.21
C GLY A 16 9.67 -4.87 16.70
N ILE A 17 8.70 -4.20 16.06
CA ILE A 17 8.58 -4.22 14.60
C ILE A 17 9.77 -3.45 14.02
N LEU A 18 10.53 -4.11 13.15
CA LEU A 18 11.66 -3.49 12.47
C LEU A 18 11.17 -2.42 11.50
N PHE A 19 11.99 -1.38 11.33
CA PHE A 19 11.69 -0.28 10.42
C PHE A 19 11.38 -0.78 8.99
N ASP A 20 12.17 -1.73 8.48
CA ASP A 20 11.96 -2.28 7.13
C ASP A 20 10.63 -3.04 7.00
N GLU A 21 10.21 -3.73 8.06
CA GLU A 21 8.92 -4.42 8.11
C GLU A 21 7.78 -3.40 8.14
N ALA A 22 7.90 -2.35 8.96
CA ALA A 22 6.95 -1.25 9.05
C ALA A 22 6.77 -0.55 7.69
N VAL A 23 7.87 -0.22 7.02
CA VAL A 23 7.86 0.41 5.68
C VAL A 23 7.21 -0.50 4.66
N THR A 24 7.55 -1.79 4.67
CA THR A 24 6.99 -2.78 3.74
C THR A 24 5.49 -2.93 3.91
N GLU A 25 5.01 -3.07 5.15
CA GLU A 25 3.58 -3.21 5.44
C GLU A 25 2.80 -1.92 5.15
N PHE A 26 3.37 -0.75 5.46
CA PHE A 26 2.79 0.52 5.09
C PHE A 26 2.65 0.64 3.57
N GLU A 27 3.73 0.40 2.83
CA GLU A 27 3.74 0.53 1.38
C GLU A 27 2.73 -0.41 0.72
N LYS A 28 2.70 -1.68 1.15
CA LYS A 28 1.74 -2.68 0.68
C LYS A 28 0.28 -2.23 0.90
N LYS A 29 -0.06 -1.77 2.10
CA LYS A 29 -1.41 -1.32 2.45
C LYS A 29 -1.79 -0.05 1.70
N PHE A 30 -0.87 0.89 1.56
CA PHE A 30 -1.10 2.16 0.88
C PHE A 30 -1.35 1.95 -0.63
N ILE A 31 -0.49 1.17 -1.29
CA ILE A 31 -0.64 0.82 -2.71
C ILE A 31 -1.96 0.10 -2.95
N LYS A 32 -2.31 -0.89 -2.10
CA LYS A 32 -3.59 -1.60 -2.20
C LYS A 32 -4.78 -0.65 -2.12
N ARG A 33 -4.78 0.26 -1.15
CA ARG A 33 -5.87 1.24 -0.98
C ARG A 33 -6.05 2.14 -2.20
N VAL A 34 -4.95 2.55 -2.83
CA VAL A 34 -4.98 3.38 -4.05
C VAL A 34 -5.43 2.57 -5.27
N LEU A 35 -5.03 1.30 -5.38
CA LEU A 35 -5.52 0.39 -6.43
C LEU A 35 -7.03 0.16 -6.31
N ASP A 36 -7.53 -0.10 -5.10
CA ASP A 36 -8.97 -0.26 -4.83
C ASP A 36 -9.75 0.99 -5.23
N ARG A 37 -9.26 2.18 -4.84
CA ARG A 37 -9.86 3.47 -5.23
C ARG A 37 -9.84 3.69 -6.75
N SER A 38 -8.82 3.14 -7.42
CA SER A 38 -8.66 3.20 -8.87
C SER A 38 -9.41 2.08 -9.61
N LYS A 39 -10.19 1.24 -8.91
CA LYS A 39 -10.87 0.06 -9.46
C LYS A 39 -9.93 -0.87 -10.22
N GLY A 40 -8.69 -1.01 -9.71
CA GLY A 40 -7.65 -1.82 -10.33
C GLY A 40 -6.93 -1.18 -11.53
N ASN A 41 -7.28 0.05 -11.93
CA ASN A 41 -6.57 0.76 -12.99
C ASN A 41 -5.19 1.21 -12.53
N GLN A 42 -4.15 0.47 -12.93
CA GLN A 42 -2.76 0.73 -12.55
C GLN A 42 -2.24 2.08 -13.04
N SER A 43 -2.62 2.55 -14.23
CA SER A 43 -2.17 3.84 -14.75
C SER A 43 -2.76 5.02 -13.97
N ARG A 44 -4.01 4.88 -13.48
CA ARG A 44 -4.62 5.85 -12.58
C ARG A 44 -4.00 5.78 -11.18
N ALA A 45 -3.79 4.58 -10.66
CA ALA A 45 -3.16 4.37 -9.36
C ALA A 45 -1.73 4.92 -9.32
N ALA A 46 -0.94 4.69 -10.38
CA ALA A 46 0.43 5.19 -10.49
C ALA A 46 0.48 6.73 -10.46
N ARG A 47 -0.46 7.39 -11.15
CA ARG A 47 -0.61 8.86 -11.09
C ARG A 47 -0.95 9.36 -9.69
N VAL A 48 -1.84 8.68 -8.97
CA VAL A 48 -2.21 9.05 -7.59
C VAL A 48 -1.06 8.82 -6.61
N LEU A 49 -0.29 7.74 -6.82
CA LEU A 49 0.90 7.43 -6.01
C LEU A 49 2.11 8.31 -6.37
N GLY A 50 2.07 9.05 -7.47
CA GLY A 50 3.21 9.85 -7.93
C GLY A 50 4.41 9.01 -8.41
N ILE A 51 4.18 7.76 -8.82
CA ILE A 51 5.23 6.84 -9.28
C ILE A 51 5.01 6.40 -10.72
N HIS A 52 6.08 5.96 -11.38
CA HIS A 52 5.97 5.39 -12.71
C HIS A 52 5.15 4.08 -12.68
N ARG A 53 4.30 3.86 -13.69
CA ARG A 53 3.46 2.63 -13.80
C ARG A 53 4.30 1.35 -13.70
N ASN A 54 5.48 1.31 -14.32
CA ASN A 54 6.36 0.13 -14.28
C ASN A 54 6.86 -0.17 -12.86
N THR A 55 7.11 0.86 -12.06
CA THR A 55 7.46 0.72 -10.63
C THR A 55 6.28 0.17 -9.85
N LEU A 56 5.07 0.70 -10.09
CA LEU A 56 3.86 0.17 -9.49
C LEU A 56 3.62 -1.30 -9.87
N SER A 57 3.77 -1.66 -11.14
CA SER A 57 3.59 -3.03 -11.62
C SER A 57 4.56 -4.00 -10.95
N ARG A 58 5.83 -3.61 -10.79
CA ARG A 58 6.82 -4.41 -10.05
C ARG A 58 6.43 -4.58 -8.58
N LYS A 59 6.01 -3.50 -7.91
CA LYS A 59 5.56 -3.54 -6.51
C LYS A 59 4.31 -4.40 -6.31
N ILE A 60 3.34 -4.35 -7.24
CA ILE A 60 2.15 -5.22 -7.22
C ILE A 60 2.55 -6.70 -7.27
N GLY A 61 3.48 -7.05 -8.18
CA GLY A 61 3.99 -8.42 -8.28
C GLY A 61 4.75 -8.85 -7.02
N LEU A 62 5.65 -8.00 -6.52
CA LEU A 62 6.48 -8.27 -5.34
C LEU A 62 5.62 -8.48 -4.08
N TYR A 63 4.61 -7.64 -3.87
CA TYR A 63 3.71 -7.74 -2.72
C TYR A 63 2.53 -8.69 -2.91
N LYS A 64 2.45 -9.37 -4.07
CA LYS A 64 1.32 -10.25 -4.46
C LYS A 64 -0.04 -9.58 -4.20
N LEU A 65 -0.16 -8.30 -4.56
CA LEU A 65 -1.40 -7.55 -4.36
C LEU A 65 -2.44 -8.06 -5.37
N GLU A 66 -3.29 -9.00 -4.92
CA GLU A 66 -4.40 -9.50 -5.73
C GLU A 66 -5.31 -8.33 -6.13
N ASN A 67 -5.32 -8.04 -7.42
CA ASN A 67 -6.24 -7.11 -8.02
C ASN A 67 -7.43 -7.92 -8.51
N ARG A 68 -8.21 -8.51 -7.58
CA ARG A 68 -9.48 -9.13 -7.97
C ARG A 68 -10.38 -7.99 -8.44
N PRO A 69 -10.73 -7.89 -9.74
CA PRO A 69 -11.89 -7.07 -10.08
C PRO A 69 -13.02 -7.63 -9.23
N ARG A 70 -13.75 -6.77 -8.51
CA ARG A 70 -15.04 -7.16 -7.97
C ARG A 70 -15.90 -7.55 -9.18
N ARG A 71 -15.83 -8.83 -9.58
CA ARG A 71 -16.81 -9.45 -10.45
C ARG A 71 -18.09 -9.38 -9.62
N HIS A 72 -18.92 -8.40 -9.94
CA HIS A 72 -20.32 -8.49 -9.58
C HIS A 72 -20.89 -9.67 -10.39
N PRO A 73 -21.60 -10.62 -9.74
CA PRO A 73 -22.41 -11.60 -10.45
C PRO A 73 -23.46 -10.91 -11.33
#